data_AF-T2T6G0-F1
#
_entry.id   AF-T2T6G0-F1
#
_cell.length_a   1.000
_cell.length_b   1.000
_cell.length_c   1.000
_cell.angle_alpha   90.00
_cell.angle_beta   90.00
_cell.angle_gamma   90.00
#
_symmetry.space_group_name_H-M   'P 1'
#
loop_
_entity.id
_entity.type
_entity.pdbx_description
1 polymer ?
#
loop_
_entity_poly.entity_id
_entity_poly.type
_entity_poly.pdbx_seq_one_letter_code
_entity_poly.pdbx_strand_id
1 'polypeptide(L)'
;MSSLNLEGNIAIVDTITLGYSSQELIQKALNKEVFGCYVDLLRILNHDCVSFLPFSHPKSIYFHNWDFMEFLLTSPEYPILNVENGVPIYQKDISSCEKHRSKAYEKIVEGAVGYASYFKESQIFLDIHDVIKWVNFFIDNPSIQDQEQFKQIYFLPDATHKNALPLFCNDVSLLSCILKPSQSYGVLKRSLRTNKQERLFKILSLIKKIYGKLKKK
;
A
#
# COMPACT_ATOMS: atom_id res chain seq x y z
N MET A 1 8.14 -1.69 27.67
CA MET A 1 6.95 -0.88 27.35
C MET A 1 6.11 -0.75 28.61
N SER A 2 5.76 0.46 29.01
CA SER A 2 4.75 0.70 30.06
C SER A 2 3.40 0.14 29.61
N SER A 3 2.68 -0.55 30.49
CA SER A 3 1.33 -1.04 30.19
C SER A 3 0.39 0.14 29.98
N LEU A 4 -0.22 0.23 28.81
CA LEU A 4 -1.30 1.18 28.54
C LEU A 4 -2.63 0.54 28.94
N ASN A 5 -3.38 1.20 29.82
CA ASN A 5 -4.76 0.81 30.09
C ASN A 5 -5.65 1.35 28.96
N LEU A 6 -6.04 0.48 28.04
CA LEU A 6 -6.93 0.80 26.92
C LEU A 6 -8.42 0.56 27.25
N GLU A 7 -8.76 0.23 28.50
CA GLU A 7 -10.14 -0.06 28.89
C GLU A 7 -11.05 1.15 28.63
N GLY A 8 -12.01 0.98 27.70
CA GLY A 8 -12.94 2.02 27.28
C GLY A 8 -12.40 3.02 26.24
N ASN A 9 -11.12 2.94 25.89
CA ASN A 9 -10.45 3.84 24.95
C ASN A 9 -10.31 3.20 23.56
N ILE A 10 -10.33 4.04 22.51
CA ILE A 10 -10.14 3.59 21.13
C ILE A 10 -8.68 3.80 20.77
N ALA A 11 -8.03 2.75 20.27
CA ALA A 11 -6.71 2.84 19.68
C ALA A 11 -6.78 2.52 18.19
N ILE A 12 -6.00 3.22 17.39
CA ILE A 12 -5.79 2.91 15.98
C ILE A 12 -4.34 2.52 15.76
N VAL A 13 -4.12 1.64 14.80
CA VAL A 13 -2.79 1.25 14.33
C VAL A 13 -2.70 1.68 12.88
N ASP A 14 -1.67 2.44 12.56
CA ASP A 14 -1.44 2.98 11.22
C ASP A 14 0.06 2.88 10.90
N THR A 15 0.45 2.80 9.63
CA THR A 15 1.89 2.66 9.31
C THR A 15 2.58 4.00 9.28
N ILE A 16 1.94 5.00 8.69
CA ILE A 16 2.49 6.33 8.48
C ILE A 16 1.35 7.33 8.42
N THR A 17 1.56 8.53 8.95
CA THR A 17 0.69 9.67 8.66
C THR A 17 1.53 10.83 8.16
N LEU A 18 1.01 11.53 7.16
CA LEU A 18 1.63 12.72 6.57
C LEU A 18 0.83 13.97 6.94
N GLY A 19 -0.21 14.30 6.17
CA GLY A 19 -1.03 15.50 6.34
C GLY A 19 -2.49 15.23 6.76
N TYR A 20 -2.90 13.97 6.81
CA TYR A 20 -4.22 13.55 7.26
C TYR A 20 -4.06 12.44 8.28
N SER A 21 -4.59 12.67 9.48
CA SER A 21 -4.55 11.71 10.58
C SER A 21 -5.87 10.97 10.64
N SER A 22 -5.83 9.65 10.40
CA SER A 22 -6.94 8.73 10.63
C SER A 22 -7.46 8.83 12.07
N GLN A 23 -6.56 9.09 13.03
CA GLN A 23 -6.91 9.34 14.43
C GLN A 23 -7.75 10.59 14.60
N GLU A 24 -7.32 11.74 14.04
CA GLU A 24 -8.09 12.98 14.14
C GLU A 24 -9.49 12.84 13.53
N LEU A 25 -9.58 12.14 12.39
CA LEU A 25 -10.86 11.87 11.73
C LEU A 25 -11.80 11.10 12.65
N ILE A 26 -11.33 9.98 13.22
CA ILE A 26 -12.13 9.13 14.11
C ILE A 26 -12.49 9.87 15.41
N GLN A 27 -11.54 10.61 15.98
CA GLN A 27 -11.76 11.41 17.19
C GLN A 27 -12.85 12.47 16.97
N LYS A 28 -12.83 13.17 15.83
CA LYS A 28 -13.87 14.13 15.44
C LYS A 28 -15.22 13.44 15.20
N ALA A 29 -15.22 12.31 14.50
CA ALA A 29 -16.43 11.56 14.18
C ALA A 29 -17.13 10.99 15.42
N LEU A 30 -16.37 10.55 16.41
CA LEU A 30 -16.89 9.89 17.62
C LEU A 30 -17.03 10.84 18.82
N ASN A 31 -16.45 12.04 18.74
CA ASN A 31 -16.30 12.97 19.86
C ASN A 31 -15.71 12.29 21.12
N LYS A 32 -14.66 11.49 20.90
CA LYS A 32 -13.96 10.70 21.93
C LYS A 32 -12.46 10.72 21.66
N GLU A 33 -11.66 10.66 22.72
CA GLU A 33 -10.21 10.52 22.59
C GLU A 33 -9.86 9.20 21.88
N VAL A 34 -8.93 9.30 20.93
CA VAL A 34 -8.39 8.16 20.18
C VAL A 34 -6.87 8.17 20.31
N PHE A 35 -6.28 7.03 20.62
CA PHE A 35 -4.83 6.84 20.68
C PHE A 35 -4.31 6.33 19.33
N GLY A 36 -3.32 6.99 18.76
CA GLY A 36 -2.72 6.55 17.49
C GLY A 36 -1.37 5.88 17.70
N CYS A 37 -1.25 4.63 17.28
CA CYS A 37 -0.02 3.85 17.27
C CYS A 37 0.52 3.81 15.84
N TYR A 38 1.66 4.46 15.59
CA TYR A 38 2.22 4.57 14.25
C TYR A 38 3.57 3.85 14.15
N VAL A 39 3.80 3.14 13.05
CA VAL A 39 5.08 2.48 12.76
C VAL A 39 6.17 3.51 12.47
N ASP A 40 5.87 4.55 11.70
CA ASP A 40 6.74 5.70 11.48
C ASP A 40 5.94 7.02 11.49
N LEU A 41 6.58 8.11 11.92
CA LEU A 41 6.03 9.46 11.98
C LEU A 41 6.80 10.37 11.01
N LEU A 42 6.77 10.05 9.73
CA LEU A 42 7.42 10.88 8.71
C LEU A 42 6.68 12.23 8.60
N ARG A 43 7.34 13.31 9.05
CA ARG A 43 6.92 14.72 8.90
C ARG A 43 5.73 15.20 9.73
N ILE A 44 5.53 14.66 10.94
CA ILE A 44 4.74 15.39 11.96
C ILE A 44 5.62 16.46 12.63
N LEU A 45 6.25 17.32 11.83
CA LEU A 45 7.11 18.40 12.35
C LEU A 45 6.29 19.58 12.90
N ASN A 46 4.98 19.63 12.63
CA ASN A 46 4.10 20.78 12.91
C ASN A 46 2.78 20.45 13.63
N HIS A 47 2.57 19.23 14.13
CA HIS A 47 1.35 18.90 14.89
C HIS A 47 1.70 18.55 16.35
N ASP A 48 1.23 19.38 17.29
CA ASP A 48 1.25 19.14 18.74
C ASP A 48 0.23 18.07 19.14
N CYS A 49 0.37 16.86 18.60
CA CYS A 49 -0.52 15.75 18.91
C CYS A 49 0.06 14.94 20.07
N VAL A 50 -0.35 15.33 21.28
CA VAL A 50 0.05 14.73 22.56
C VAL A 50 -0.38 13.25 22.71
N SER A 51 -1.29 12.77 21.87
CA SER A 51 -1.86 11.42 21.88
C SER A 51 -1.30 10.48 20.80
N PHE A 52 -0.23 10.90 20.11
CA PHE A 52 0.54 9.99 19.26
C PHE A 52 1.48 9.15 20.13
N LEU A 53 1.38 7.84 19.95
CA LEU A 53 2.33 6.88 20.51
C LEU A 53 3.29 6.49 19.38
N PRO A 54 4.43 7.19 19.22
CA PRO A 54 5.44 6.77 18.26
C PRO A 54 5.90 5.36 18.63
N PHE A 55 6.00 4.50 17.63
CA PHE A 55 6.83 3.32 17.77
C PHE A 55 8.31 3.76 17.87
N SER A 56 8.80 3.89 19.10
CA SER A 56 10.19 4.26 19.35
C SER A 56 11.05 3.00 19.41
N HIS A 57 11.84 2.77 18.36
CA HIS A 57 12.84 1.69 18.32
C HIS A 57 14.22 2.25 17.97
N PRO A 58 15.32 1.75 18.59
CA PRO A 58 16.68 2.22 18.31
C PRO A 58 17.20 1.97 16.89
N LYS A 59 16.41 1.30 16.03
CA LYS A 59 16.79 0.96 14.65
C LYS A 59 15.72 1.52 13.72
N SER A 60 16.15 2.12 12.62
CA SER A 60 15.26 2.63 11.57
C SER A 60 14.37 1.52 11.02
N ILE A 61 13.11 1.84 10.77
CA ILE A 61 12.15 0.95 10.11
C ILE A 61 12.10 1.31 8.64
N TYR A 62 12.20 0.30 7.77
CA TYR A 62 12.16 0.52 6.33
C TYR A 62 11.53 -0.66 5.61
N PHE A 63 10.36 -0.40 5.01
CA PHE A 63 9.74 -1.30 4.04
C PHE A 63 10.18 -0.92 2.63
N HIS A 64 10.59 -1.89 1.82
CA HIS A 64 10.99 -1.67 0.42
C HIS A 64 9.84 -1.14 -0.44
N ASN A 65 8.60 -1.45 -0.05
CA ASN A 65 7.38 -0.92 -0.65
C ASN A 65 6.39 -0.55 0.46
N TRP A 66 6.36 0.74 0.81
CA TRP A 66 5.47 1.24 1.87
C TRP A 66 4.00 1.16 1.47
N ASP A 67 3.69 1.38 0.20
CA ASP A 67 2.32 1.27 -0.33
C ASP A 67 1.78 -0.16 -0.15
N PHE A 68 2.64 -1.18 -0.15
CA PHE A 68 2.22 -2.55 0.14
C PHE A 68 1.83 -2.74 1.61
N MET A 69 2.53 -2.10 2.54
CA MET A 69 2.14 -2.13 3.95
C MET A 69 0.81 -1.43 4.19
N GLU A 70 0.62 -0.27 3.58
CA GLU A 70 -0.67 0.44 3.56
C GLU A 70 -1.79 -0.44 2.98
N PHE A 71 -1.52 -1.14 1.87
CA PHE A 71 -2.46 -2.06 1.26
C PHE A 71 -2.88 -3.22 2.20
N LEU A 72 -1.93 -3.77 2.98
CA LEU A 72 -2.20 -4.85 3.93
C LEU A 72 -3.00 -4.40 5.16
N LEU A 73 -2.92 -3.12 5.54
CA LEU A 73 -3.55 -2.57 6.75
C LEU A 73 -4.80 -1.74 6.46
N THR A 74 -5.12 -1.52 5.18
CA THR A 74 -6.27 -0.73 4.73
C THR A 74 -7.61 -1.41 5.00
N SER A 75 -8.63 -0.67 5.44
CA SER A 75 -9.98 -1.22 5.65
C SER A 75 -10.60 -1.79 4.36
N PRO A 76 -11.36 -2.90 4.39
CA PRO A 76 -12.10 -3.40 3.22
C PRO A 76 -13.23 -2.47 2.77
N GLU A 77 -13.54 -1.44 3.56
CA GLU A 77 -14.60 -0.49 3.30
C GLU A 77 -14.33 0.36 2.07
N TYR A 78 -15.41 0.83 1.43
CA TYR A 78 -15.33 1.77 0.33
C TYR A 78 -15.01 3.19 0.83
N PRO A 79 -14.58 4.09 -0.07
CA PRO A 79 -14.32 5.48 0.30
C PRO A 79 -15.51 6.14 1.01
N ILE A 80 -15.21 6.79 2.13
CA ILE A 80 -16.17 7.56 2.92
C ILE A 80 -16.18 8.99 2.39
N LEU A 81 -17.35 9.49 1.99
CA LEU A 81 -17.55 10.86 1.52
C LEU A 81 -17.83 11.82 2.69
N ASN A 82 -18.53 11.34 3.70
CA ASN A 82 -18.90 12.14 4.88
C ASN A 82 -19.21 11.23 6.08
N VAL A 83 -19.31 11.81 7.27
CA VAL A 83 -19.82 11.15 8.48
C VAL A 83 -20.95 12.00 9.07
N GLU A 84 -22.14 11.42 9.19
CA GLU A 84 -23.32 12.09 9.77
C GLU A 84 -23.77 11.35 11.02
N ASN A 85 -23.81 12.03 12.17
CA ASN A 85 -24.17 11.44 13.47
C ASN A 85 -23.39 10.17 13.81
N GLY A 86 -22.09 10.15 13.48
CA GLY A 86 -21.21 8.98 13.67
C GLY A 86 -21.41 7.85 12.66
N VAL A 87 -22.25 8.04 11.64
CA VAL A 87 -22.51 7.04 10.58
C VAL A 87 -21.78 7.44 9.30
N PRO A 88 -20.93 6.56 8.73
CA PRO A 88 -20.23 6.86 7.48
C PRO A 88 -21.18 6.83 6.27
N ILE A 89 -21.01 7.80 5.39
CA ILE A 89 -21.68 7.88 4.09
C ILE A 89 -20.68 7.49 3.01
N TYR A 90 -20.88 6.32 2.42
CA TYR A 90 -19.99 5.76 1.41
C TYR A 90 -20.26 6.31 0.01
N GLN A 91 -19.20 6.37 -0.80
CA GLN A 91 -19.31 6.62 -2.22
C GLN A 91 -20.11 5.50 -2.91
N LYS A 92 -21.05 5.86 -3.79
CA LYS A 92 -21.90 4.88 -4.50
C LYS A 92 -21.25 4.36 -5.78
N ASP A 93 -20.65 5.27 -6.56
CA ASP A 93 -19.97 4.92 -7.81
C ASP A 93 -18.52 4.51 -7.53
N ILE A 94 -18.34 3.22 -7.28
CA ILE A 94 -17.06 2.64 -6.87
C ILE A 94 -16.31 2.08 -8.09
N SER A 95 -15.03 2.45 -8.19
CA SER A 95 -14.13 1.98 -9.24
C SER A 95 -13.96 0.45 -9.20
N SER A 96 -13.59 -0.15 -10.33
CA SER A 96 -13.29 -1.59 -10.37
C SER A 96 -12.10 -1.97 -9.48
N CYS A 97 -11.15 -1.05 -9.30
CA CYS A 97 -9.99 -1.22 -8.41
C CYS A 97 -10.43 -1.36 -6.95
N GLU A 98 -11.28 -0.45 -6.45
CA GLU A 98 -11.83 -0.50 -5.09
C GLU A 98 -12.64 -1.78 -4.84
N LYS A 99 -13.48 -2.18 -5.81
CA LYS A 99 -14.24 -3.45 -5.73
C LYS A 99 -13.32 -4.66 -5.64
N HIS A 100 -12.25 -4.67 -6.42
CA HIS A 100 -11.28 -5.76 -6.41
C HIS A 100 -10.51 -5.80 -5.09
N ARG A 101 -10.05 -4.65 -4.59
CA ARG A 101 -9.37 -4.51 -3.30
C ARG A 101 -10.23 -5.00 -2.14
N SER A 102 -11.47 -4.51 -2.06
CA SER A 102 -12.43 -4.91 -1.02
C SER A 102 -12.65 -6.43 -1.00
N LYS A 103 -12.82 -7.05 -2.18
CA LYS A 103 -12.94 -8.52 -2.30
C LYS A 103 -11.66 -9.27 -1.92
N ALA A 104 -10.50 -8.76 -2.30
CA ALA A 104 -9.22 -9.38 -1.92
C ALA A 104 -9.01 -9.37 -0.40
N TYR A 105 -9.57 -8.37 0.28
CA TYR A 105 -9.38 -8.18 1.71
C TYR A 105 -9.96 -9.30 2.56
N GLU A 106 -11.01 -10.00 2.10
CA GLU A 106 -11.52 -11.20 2.77
C GLU A 106 -10.41 -12.24 2.98
N LYS A 107 -9.57 -12.44 1.96
CA LYS A 107 -8.43 -13.37 2.01
C LYS A 107 -7.22 -12.81 2.74
N ILE A 108 -7.01 -11.50 2.67
CA ILE A 108 -5.95 -10.84 3.43
C ILE A 108 -6.20 -10.97 4.92
N VAL A 109 -7.44 -10.73 5.39
CA VAL A 109 -7.81 -10.88 6.79
C VAL A 109 -7.66 -12.32 7.27
N GLU A 110 -8.14 -13.29 6.48
CA GLU A 110 -7.97 -14.72 6.76
C GLU A 110 -6.48 -15.08 6.95
N GLY A 111 -5.63 -14.62 6.03
CA GLY A 111 -4.19 -14.82 6.08
C GLY A 111 -3.52 -14.12 7.26
N ALA A 112 -3.88 -12.86 7.54
CA ALA A 112 -3.31 -12.07 8.64
C ALA A 112 -3.66 -12.68 10.00
N VAL A 113 -4.92 -13.09 10.20
CA VAL A 113 -5.36 -13.76 11.43
C VAL A 113 -4.70 -15.13 11.56
N GLY A 114 -4.60 -15.90 10.48
CA GLY A 114 -3.92 -17.20 10.49
C GLY A 114 -2.44 -17.06 10.85
N TYR A 115 -1.75 -16.09 10.25
CA TYR A 115 -0.35 -15.78 10.55
C TYR A 115 -0.17 -15.38 12.02
N ALA A 116 -0.98 -14.44 12.53
CA ALA A 116 -0.92 -14.02 13.94
C ALA A 116 -1.21 -15.19 14.91
N SER A 117 -2.16 -16.06 14.57
CA SER A 117 -2.51 -17.23 15.38
C SER A 117 -1.36 -18.24 15.43
N TYR A 118 -0.71 -18.52 14.29
CA TYR A 118 0.46 -19.41 14.24
C TYR A 118 1.58 -18.94 15.18
N PHE A 119 1.90 -17.64 15.22
CA PHE A 119 2.94 -17.12 16.11
C PHE A 119 2.54 -17.15 17.58
N LYS A 120 1.27 -16.83 17.86
CA LYS A 120 0.72 -16.95 19.21
C LYS A 120 0.81 -18.38 19.74
N GLU A 121 0.47 -19.37 18.93
CA GLU A 121 0.48 -20.79 19.30
C GLU A 121 1.89 -21.38 19.38
N SER A 122 2.78 -21.00 18.45
CA SER A 122 4.16 -21.50 18.42
C SER A 122 5.05 -20.90 19.51
N GLN A 123 4.57 -19.88 20.25
CA GLN A 123 5.34 -19.14 21.25
C GLN A 123 6.67 -18.58 20.71
N ILE A 124 6.76 -18.41 19.39
CA ILE A 124 7.90 -17.76 18.74
C ILE A 124 7.75 -16.26 19.00
N PHE A 125 8.74 -15.70 19.69
CA PHE A 125 8.83 -14.27 19.85
C PHE A 125 9.27 -13.63 18.54
N LEU A 126 8.42 -12.77 17.97
CA LEU A 126 8.76 -11.93 16.83
C LEU A 126 8.84 -10.48 17.28
N ASP A 127 9.88 -9.78 16.85
CA ASP A 127 9.91 -8.33 16.90
C ASP A 127 9.51 -7.71 15.55
N ILE A 128 9.38 -6.39 15.52
CA ILE A 128 9.02 -5.66 14.30
C ILE A 128 10.03 -5.86 13.17
N HIS A 129 11.32 -6.07 13.48
CA HIS A 129 12.37 -6.26 12.47
C HIS A 129 12.23 -7.60 11.78
N ASP A 130 11.76 -8.63 12.49
CA ASP A 130 11.45 -9.91 11.87
C ASP A 130 10.29 -9.78 10.88
N VAL A 131 9.24 -9.05 11.25
CA VAL A 131 8.12 -8.74 10.35
C VAL A 131 8.60 -7.95 9.12
N ILE A 132 9.39 -6.89 9.32
CA ILE A 132 9.95 -6.08 8.23
C ILE A 132 10.80 -6.94 7.29
N LYS A 133 11.69 -7.77 7.83
CA LYS A 133 12.53 -8.67 7.02
C LYS A 133 11.69 -9.61 6.17
N TRP A 134 10.62 -10.18 6.73
CA TRP A 134 9.77 -11.10 5.98
C TRP A 134 8.97 -10.40 4.90
N VAL A 135 8.43 -9.21 5.17
CA VAL A 135 7.74 -8.42 4.15
C VAL A 135 8.70 -8.01 3.04
N ASN A 136 9.88 -7.49 3.36
CA ASN A 136 10.88 -7.12 2.37
C ASN A 136 11.35 -8.35 1.57
N PHE A 137 11.56 -9.49 2.22
CA PHE A 137 11.89 -10.73 1.55
C PHE A 137 10.81 -11.16 0.54
N PHE A 138 9.53 -11.08 0.91
CA PHE A 138 8.40 -11.40 0.04
C PHE A 138 8.32 -10.46 -1.18
N ILE A 139 8.53 -9.15 -0.97
CA ILE A 139 8.55 -8.15 -2.05
C ILE A 139 9.70 -8.42 -3.03
N ASP A 140 10.89 -8.73 -2.50
CA ASP A 140 12.12 -8.86 -3.29
C ASP A 140 12.24 -10.22 -3.98
N ASN A 141 11.61 -11.27 -3.42
CA ASN A 141 11.72 -12.65 -3.89
C ASN A 141 10.36 -13.29 -4.21
N PRO A 142 9.52 -12.65 -5.05
CA PRO A 142 8.22 -13.21 -5.38
C PRO A 142 8.37 -14.46 -6.24
N SER A 143 7.62 -15.51 -5.92
CA SER A 143 7.50 -16.68 -6.79
C SER A 143 6.91 -16.30 -8.15
N ILE A 144 6.95 -17.21 -9.12
CA ILE A 144 6.32 -16.96 -10.44
C ILE A 144 4.82 -16.72 -10.26
N GLN A 145 4.19 -17.45 -9.34
CA GLN A 145 2.78 -17.30 -9.00
C GLN A 145 2.51 -15.91 -8.40
N ASP A 146 3.35 -15.46 -7.45
CA ASP A 146 3.24 -14.14 -6.83
C ASP A 146 3.39 -13.05 -7.89
N GLN A 147 4.36 -13.17 -8.79
CA GLN A 147 4.57 -12.22 -9.88
C GLN A 147 3.34 -12.09 -10.79
N GLU A 148 2.62 -13.18 -11.08
CA GLU A 148 1.37 -13.09 -11.85
C GLU A 148 0.24 -12.40 -11.09
N GLN A 149 0.18 -12.56 -9.76
CA GLN A 149 -0.79 -11.85 -8.93
C GLN A 149 -0.43 -10.37 -8.77
N PHE A 150 0.85 -10.05 -8.57
CA PHE A 150 1.37 -8.70 -8.38
C PHE A 150 1.02 -7.76 -9.54
N LYS A 151 0.91 -8.28 -10.77
CA LYS A 151 0.50 -7.52 -11.96
C LYS A 151 -0.93 -7.00 -11.91
N GLN A 152 -1.74 -7.53 -11.01
CA GLN A 152 -3.17 -7.27 -10.91
C GLN A 152 -3.52 -6.42 -9.69
N ILE A 153 -2.56 -6.15 -8.82
CA ILE A 153 -2.78 -5.36 -7.60
C ILE A 153 -2.52 -3.89 -7.91
N TYR A 154 -3.52 -3.07 -7.64
CA TYR A 154 -3.50 -1.63 -7.80
C TYR A 154 -3.92 -0.98 -6.49
N PHE A 155 -3.44 0.24 -6.28
CA PHE A 155 -3.83 1.09 -5.17
C PHE A 155 -4.23 2.48 -5.69
N LEU A 156 -4.91 3.23 -4.83
CA LEU A 156 -5.48 4.53 -5.14
C LEU A 156 -4.90 5.54 -4.14
N PRO A 157 -3.72 6.13 -4.44
CA PRO A 157 -3.02 7.01 -3.48
C PRO A 157 -3.65 8.39 -3.33
N ASP A 158 -4.52 8.78 -4.26
CA ASP A 158 -5.14 10.10 -4.23
C ASP A 158 -6.47 10.09 -3.48
N ALA A 159 -6.75 11.17 -2.74
CA ALA A 159 -7.97 11.32 -1.95
C ALA A 159 -9.27 11.29 -2.78
N THR A 160 -9.20 11.39 -4.11
CA THR A 160 -10.38 11.26 -4.98
C THR A 160 -10.64 9.83 -5.43
N HIS A 161 -9.71 8.90 -5.15
CA HIS A 161 -9.76 7.49 -5.54
C HIS A 161 -10.00 7.30 -7.05
N LYS A 162 -9.42 8.18 -7.88
CA LYS A 162 -9.59 8.14 -9.35
C LYS A 162 -8.40 7.56 -10.09
N ASN A 163 -7.20 7.65 -9.54
CA ASN A 163 -5.97 7.26 -10.25
C ASN A 163 -5.43 5.94 -9.70
N ALA A 164 -5.81 4.84 -10.34
CA ALA A 164 -5.29 3.53 -9.98
C ALA A 164 -3.83 3.39 -10.46
N LEU A 165 -2.91 3.17 -9.52
CA LEU A 165 -1.50 2.88 -9.80
C LEU A 165 -1.19 1.41 -9.51
N PRO A 166 -0.37 0.75 -10.33
CA PRO A 166 0.07 -0.61 -10.03
C PRO A 166 0.96 -0.63 -8.79
N LEU A 167 0.71 -1.54 -7.85
CA LEU A 167 1.40 -1.56 -6.57
C LEU A 167 2.84 -2.09 -6.69
N PHE A 168 3.07 -3.05 -7.59
CA PHE A 168 4.36 -3.75 -7.75
C PHE A 168 5.02 -3.51 -9.11
N CYS A 169 4.41 -2.71 -9.98
CA CYS A 169 4.96 -2.40 -11.30
C CYS A 169 5.26 -0.91 -11.39
N ASN A 170 6.26 -0.53 -12.18
CA ASN A 170 6.53 0.88 -12.44
C ASN A 170 5.35 1.54 -13.18
N ASP A 171 5.01 2.79 -12.83
CA ASP A 171 4.01 3.55 -13.59
C ASP A 171 4.59 4.01 -14.94
N VAL A 172 4.21 3.30 -16.01
CA VAL A 172 4.58 3.62 -17.37
C VAL A 172 3.30 3.77 -18.20
N SER A 173 2.97 5.03 -18.49
CA SER A 173 1.80 5.38 -19.29
C SER A 173 2.04 5.26 -20.80
N LEU A 174 0.96 5.11 -21.58
CA LEU A 174 1.04 5.11 -23.05
C LEU A 174 1.68 6.40 -23.57
N LEU A 175 1.32 7.54 -22.98
CA LEU A 175 1.87 8.84 -23.36
C LEU A 175 3.40 8.87 -23.16
N SER A 176 3.91 8.32 -22.04
CA SER A 176 5.35 8.21 -21.83
C SER A 176 6.03 7.35 -22.89
N CYS A 177 5.39 6.26 -23.32
CA CYS A 177 5.90 5.38 -24.38
C CYS A 177 5.98 6.09 -25.74
N ILE A 178 5.11 7.07 -26.00
CA ILE A 178 5.12 7.86 -27.24
C ILE A 178 6.17 8.98 -27.15
N LEU A 179 6.20 9.74 -26.05
CA LEU A 179 7.08 10.89 -25.89
C LEU A 179 8.55 10.51 -25.62
N LYS A 180 8.78 9.42 -24.88
CA LYS A 180 10.11 8.98 -24.43
C LYS A 180 10.31 7.46 -24.61
N PRO A 181 10.16 6.92 -25.83
CA PRO A 181 10.10 5.48 -26.10
C PRO A 181 11.33 4.70 -25.59
N SER A 182 12.53 5.25 -25.76
CA SER A 182 13.77 4.59 -25.30
C SER A 182 13.84 4.47 -23.78
N GLN A 183 13.41 5.51 -23.06
CA GLN A 183 13.38 5.51 -21.60
C GLN A 183 12.32 4.53 -21.09
N SER A 184 11.08 4.63 -21.61
CA SER A 184 9.99 3.72 -21.25
C SER A 184 10.34 2.27 -21.55
N TYR A 185 10.97 1.98 -22.70
CA TYR A 185 11.48 0.64 -23.00
C TYR A 185 12.51 0.16 -21.97
N GLY A 186 13.44 1.03 -21.56
CA GLY A 186 14.46 0.72 -20.57
C GLY A 186 13.88 0.34 -19.21
N VAL A 187 12.88 1.11 -18.74
CA VAL A 187 12.15 0.83 -17.49
C VAL A 187 11.38 -0.48 -17.62
N LEU A 188 10.54 -0.61 -18.65
CA LEU A 188 9.72 -1.80 -18.86
C LEU A 188 10.57 -3.08 -18.98
N LYS A 189 11.75 -3.03 -19.62
CA LYS A 189 12.64 -4.19 -19.76
C LYS A 189 13.11 -4.77 -18.43
N ARG A 190 13.33 -3.92 -17.41
CA ARG A 190 13.95 -4.33 -16.13
C ARG A 190 12.95 -4.55 -15.00
N SER A 191 11.68 -4.30 -15.26
CA SER A 191 10.64 -4.27 -14.22
C SER A 191 9.64 -5.40 -14.43
N LEU A 192 8.95 -5.78 -13.35
CA LEU A 192 7.66 -6.44 -13.47
C LEU A 192 6.70 -5.52 -14.24
N ARG A 193 5.85 -6.12 -15.09
CA ARG A 193 4.97 -5.40 -16.01
C ARG A 193 3.55 -5.90 -15.85
N THR A 194 2.60 -4.98 -15.71
CA THR A 194 1.18 -5.32 -15.81
C THR A 194 0.85 -5.93 -17.17
N ASN A 195 -0.29 -6.60 -17.29
CA ASN A 195 -0.75 -7.18 -18.57
C ASN A 195 -0.84 -6.13 -19.69
N LYS A 196 -1.22 -4.89 -19.35
CA LYS A 196 -1.24 -3.76 -20.29
C LYS A 196 0.18 -3.35 -20.70
N GLN A 197 1.10 -3.26 -19.74
CA GLN A 197 2.49 -2.90 -19.99
C GLN A 197 3.26 -3.95 -20.79
N GLU A 198 2.93 -5.24 -20.63
CA GLU A 198 3.50 -6.32 -21.42
C GLU A 198 3.17 -6.13 -22.91
N ARG A 199 1.94 -5.71 -23.24
CA ARG A 199 1.54 -5.37 -24.62
C ARG A 199 2.33 -4.17 -25.15
N LEU A 200 2.45 -3.11 -24.36
CA LEU A 200 3.24 -1.92 -24.73
C LEU A 200 4.71 -2.27 -24.95
N PHE A 201 5.29 -3.09 -24.09
CA PHE A 201 6.68 -3.54 -24.20
C PHE A 201 6.93 -4.33 -25.48
N LYS A 202 6.00 -5.20 -25.89
CA LYS A 202 6.07 -5.94 -27.15
C LYS A 202 6.08 -5.00 -28.37
N ILE A 203 5.21 -3.98 -28.37
CA ILE A 203 5.16 -2.97 -29.43
C ILE A 203 6.48 -2.19 -29.50
N LEU A 204 6.96 -1.66 -28.37
CA LEU A 204 8.23 -0.92 -28.30
C LEU A 204 9.43 -1.78 -28.73
N SER A 205 9.42 -3.07 -28.36
CA SER A 205 10.44 -4.04 -28.78
C SER A 205 10.47 -4.22 -30.29
N LEU A 206 9.30 -4.30 -30.93
CA LEU A 206 9.18 -4.42 -32.39
C LEU A 206 9.70 -3.16 -33.09
N ILE A 207 9.26 -1.98 -32.64
CA ILE A 207 9.69 -0.69 -33.17
C ILE A 207 11.21 -0.58 -33.11
N LYS A 208 11.81 -0.87 -31.95
CA LYS A 208 13.26 -0.83 -31.74
C LYS A 208 14.01 -1.78 -32.68
N LYS A 209 13.49 -2.99 -32.92
CA LYS A 209 14.06 -3.94 -33.88
C LYS A 209 14.02 -3.41 -35.32
N ILE A 210 12.92 -2.79 -35.73
CA ILE A 210 12.76 -2.21 -37.08
C ILE A 210 13.72 -1.05 -37.29
N TYR A 211 13.75 -0.07 -36.38
CA TYR A 211 14.68 1.06 -36.46
C TYR A 211 16.14 0.63 -36.45
N GLY A 212 16.49 -0.38 -35.63
CA GLY A 212 17.85 -0.94 -35.60
C GLY A 212 18.27 -1.61 -36.90
N LYS A 213 17.33 -2.18 -37.67
CA LYS A 213 17.60 -2.71 -39.01
C LYS A 213 17.75 -1.61 -40.06
N LEU A 214 16.94 -0.55 -39.98
CA LEU A 214 16.99 0.57 -40.92
C LEU A 214 18.28 1.39 -40.78
N LYS A 215 18.81 1.55 -39.57
CA LYS A 215 20.06 2.30 -39.31
C LYS A 215 21.34 1.55 -39.72
N LYS A 216 21.23 0.26 -40.07
CA LYS A 216 22.34 -0.59 -40.52
C LYS A 216 22.38 -0.78 -42.04
N LYS A 217 21.43 -0.21 -42.78
CA LYS A 217 21.47 -0.03 -44.23
C LYS A 217 21.96 1.38 -44.53
#